data_AF-A0A5B9D5Y2-F1
#
_entry.id   AF-A0A5B9D5Y2-F1
#
_cell.length_a   1.000
_cell.length_b   1.000
_cell.length_c   1.000
_cell.angle_alpha   90.00
_cell.angle_beta   90.00
_cell.angle_gamma   90.00
#
_symmetry.space_group_name_H-M   'P 1'
#
loop_
_entity.id
_entity.type
_entity.pdbx_description
1 polymer ?
#
loop_
_entity_poly.entity_id
_entity_poly.type
_entity_poly.pdbx_seq_one_letter_code
_entity_poly.pdbx_strand_id
1 'polypeptide(L)'
;MKRDPRIPPSAKIEMEKYIFVILFVWGYSWVPSIIMGYYYYKICIFPLQHIFLDFFLIFTSWKYVLISVLTPLFAIFLYVFRIFSLAILGKISISLINLISPKKELVSAKGIGKEEARVVNAYHLRGVILRIVVWSIVKSAFPWLMNWALNFVGDCKIGKGTTMEDHVFCKEYIETGKNVYIGQASGVTSHTVEGKYGAITLKKVYLGDNSVVGAHNAIAPGTYMEPYTEFLPMSGVIKFSKIKGFAKYFGLPISRLSTKRYLKMIQIPDDKKDLVYETKNKKKAYRITQDN
;
A
#
# COMPACT_ATOMS: atom_id res chain seq x y z
N MET A 1 -36.95 -9.44 -13.94
CA MET A 1 -36.27 -9.60 -15.25
C MET A 1 -35.41 -10.86 -15.20
N LYS A 2 -35.80 -11.94 -15.91
CA LYS A 2 -34.96 -13.15 -16.04
C LYS A 2 -33.82 -12.84 -17.03
N ARG A 3 -32.57 -13.13 -16.64
CA ARG A 3 -31.35 -12.82 -17.41
C ARG A 3 -31.19 -13.82 -18.57
N ASP A 4 -30.82 -13.36 -19.76
CA ASP A 4 -30.55 -14.25 -20.92
C ASP A 4 -29.42 -15.24 -20.55
N PRO A 5 -29.68 -16.56 -20.58
CA PRO A 5 -28.71 -17.59 -20.21
C PRO A 5 -27.48 -17.64 -21.14
N ARG A 6 -27.51 -16.97 -22.29
CA ARG A 6 -26.38 -16.89 -23.23
C ARG A 6 -25.36 -15.81 -22.86
N ILE A 7 -25.69 -14.90 -21.95
CA ILE A 7 -24.76 -13.86 -21.49
C ILE A 7 -24.00 -14.39 -20.28
N PRO A 8 -22.69 -14.68 -20.41
CA PRO A 8 -21.91 -15.16 -19.27
C PRO A 8 -21.95 -14.14 -18.14
N PRO A 9 -21.98 -14.58 -16.88
CA PRO A 9 -22.00 -13.69 -15.73
C PRO A 9 -20.74 -12.81 -15.71
N SER A 10 -20.88 -11.55 -16.12
CA SER A 10 -19.79 -10.58 -16.09
C SER A 10 -19.65 -9.93 -14.71
N ALA A 11 -18.40 -9.65 -14.32
CA ALA A 11 -18.11 -8.68 -13.27
C ALA A 11 -18.69 -7.32 -13.71
N LYS A 12 -19.39 -6.64 -12.79
CA LYS A 12 -20.02 -5.35 -13.07
C LYS A 12 -19.36 -4.30 -12.21
N ILE A 13 -19.09 -3.15 -12.80
CA ILE A 13 -18.66 -1.97 -12.07
C ILE A 13 -19.91 -1.44 -11.34
N GLU A 14 -19.95 -1.62 -10.02
CA GLU A 14 -21.08 -1.20 -9.19
C GLU A 14 -20.84 0.23 -8.65
N MET A 15 -20.88 1.22 -9.56
CA MET A 15 -20.54 2.61 -9.25
C MET A 15 -21.29 3.18 -8.06
N GLU A 16 -22.59 2.88 -7.94
CA GLU A 16 -23.43 3.34 -6.82
C GLU A 16 -22.88 2.86 -5.47
N LYS A 17 -22.47 1.58 -5.39
CA LYS A 17 -21.86 1.03 -4.17
C LYS A 17 -20.51 1.66 -3.90
N TYR A 18 -19.73 1.97 -4.93
CA TYR A 18 -18.43 2.61 -4.78
C TYR A 18 -18.59 4.03 -4.22
N ILE A 19 -19.51 4.82 -4.79
CA ILE A 19 -19.82 6.17 -4.31
C ILE A 19 -20.30 6.12 -2.86
N PHE A 20 -21.23 5.22 -2.54
CA PHE A 20 -21.72 5.07 -1.18
C PHE A 20 -20.59 4.75 -0.19
N VAL A 21 -19.72 3.79 -0.52
CA VAL A 21 -18.59 3.42 0.34
C VAL A 21 -17.56 4.54 0.44
N ILE A 22 -17.32 5.28 -0.64
CA ILE A 22 -16.45 6.46 -0.62
C ILE A 22 -17.00 7.50 0.35
N LEU A 23 -18.27 7.89 0.19
CA LEU A 23 -18.92 8.88 1.06
C LEU A 23 -18.97 8.41 2.50
N PHE A 24 -19.23 7.12 2.73
CA PHE A 24 -19.23 6.54 4.06
C PHE A 24 -17.85 6.61 4.71
N VAL A 25 -16.83 5.98 4.12
CA VAL A 25 -15.49 5.89 4.71
C VAL A 25 -14.84 7.26 4.79
N TRP A 26 -14.84 8.03 3.71
CA TRP A 26 -14.18 9.32 3.65
C TRP A 26 -14.97 10.41 4.39
N GLY A 27 -16.27 10.50 4.17
CA GLY A 27 -17.12 11.53 4.77
C GLY A 27 -17.24 11.35 6.30
N TYR A 28 -17.60 10.14 6.77
CA TYR A 28 -17.75 9.92 8.21
C TYR A 28 -16.42 9.95 8.97
N SER A 29 -15.27 9.81 8.30
CA SER A 29 -13.97 9.98 8.97
C SER A 29 -13.78 11.38 9.59
N TRP A 30 -14.52 12.38 9.11
CA TRP A 30 -14.46 13.74 9.63
C TRP A 30 -15.32 13.96 10.87
N VAL A 31 -16.38 13.17 11.06
CA VAL A 31 -17.37 13.38 12.13
C VAL A 31 -16.72 13.47 13.51
N PRO A 32 -15.83 12.54 13.92
CA PRO A 32 -15.19 12.64 15.23
C PRO A 32 -14.35 13.91 15.38
N SER A 33 -13.63 14.31 14.33
CA SER A 33 -12.77 15.50 14.35
C SER A 33 -13.57 16.81 14.38
N ILE A 34 -14.71 16.86 13.66
CA ILE A 34 -15.62 18.01 13.66
C ILE A 34 -16.25 18.18 15.05
N ILE A 35 -16.71 17.10 15.67
CA ILE A 35 -17.30 17.15 17.02
C ILE A 35 -16.27 17.68 18.03
N MET A 36 -15.05 17.13 18.02
CA MET A 36 -13.98 17.59 18.92
C MET A 36 -13.58 19.05 18.65
N GLY A 37 -13.48 19.43 17.37
CA GLY A 37 -13.21 20.81 16.95
C GLY A 37 -14.29 21.79 17.41
N TYR A 38 -15.56 21.41 17.32
CA TYR A 38 -16.68 22.22 17.82
C TYR A 38 -16.58 22.48 19.32
N TYR A 39 -16.33 21.43 20.12
CA TYR A 39 -16.18 21.60 21.57
C TYR A 39 -14.95 22.44 21.94
N TYR A 40 -13.82 22.23 21.26
CA TYR A 40 -12.63 23.06 21.45
C TYR A 40 -12.89 24.53 21.11
N TYR A 41 -13.53 24.79 19.97
CA TYR A 41 -13.90 26.14 19.56
C TYR A 41 -14.82 26.79 20.62
N LYS A 42 -15.89 26.10 21.03
CA LYS A 42 -16.86 26.63 22.00
C LYS A 42 -16.25 26.93 23.37
N ILE A 43 -15.34 26.09 23.86
CA ILE A 43 -14.77 26.20 25.21
C ILE A 43 -13.54 27.12 25.23
N CYS A 44 -12.66 27.03 24.23
CA CYS A 44 -11.37 27.71 24.24
C CYS A 44 -11.36 28.99 23.40
N ILE A 45 -11.96 28.99 22.21
CA ILE A 45 -11.81 30.09 21.24
C ILE A 45 -12.95 31.10 21.34
N PHE A 46 -14.19 30.64 21.41
CA PHE A 46 -15.39 31.49 21.43
C PHE A 46 -15.38 32.53 22.57
N PRO A 47 -14.98 32.19 23.82
CA PRO A 47 -14.86 33.19 24.89
C PRO A 47 -13.81 34.28 24.61
N LEU A 48 -12.90 34.05 23.67
CA LEU A 48 -11.77 34.92 23.34
C LEU A 48 -11.94 35.69 22.03
N GLN A 49 -13.10 35.60 21.38
CA GLN A 49 -13.34 36.22 20.06
C GLN A 49 -13.01 37.73 20.01
N HIS A 50 -13.22 38.45 21.12
CA HIS A 50 -12.95 39.88 21.23
C HIS A 50 -11.44 40.21 21.23
N ILE A 51 -10.59 39.27 21.63
CA ILE A 51 -9.12 39.43 21.69
C ILE A 51 -8.50 39.28 20.31
N PHE A 52 -9.09 38.48 19.43
CA PHE A 52 -8.57 38.28 18.07
C PHE A 52 -8.66 39.54 17.18
N LEU A 53 -9.35 40.59 17.63
CA LEU A 53 -9.37 41.90 16.97
C LEU A 53 -8.10 42.72 17.24
N ASP A 54 -7.32 42.39 18.28
CA ASP A 54 -6.04 43.04 18.60
C ASP A 54 -4.97 41.99 18.93
N PHE A 55 -4.04 41.83 17.98
CA PHE A 55 -2.96 40.84 18.07
C PHE A 55 -2.10 41.00 19.33
N PHE A 56 -1.88 42.23 19.81
CA PHE A 56 -1.00 42.46 20.96
C PHE A 56 -1.61 41.97 22.27
N LEU A 57 -2.94 41.89 22.36
CA LEU A 57 -3.63 41.35 23.55
C LEU A 57 -3.30 39.88 23.81
N ILE A 58 -2.88 39.11 22.79
CA ILE A 58 -2.47 37.71 22.95
C ILE A 58 -1.31 37.59 23.94
N PHE A 59 -0.39 38.56 23.97
CA PHE A 59 0.80 38.53 24.83
C PHE A 59 0.56 39.08 26.24
N THR A 60 -0.63 39.62 26.52
CA THR A 60 -0.94 40.25 27.82
C THR A 60 -1.25 39.24 28.93
N SER A 61 -1.67 38.02 28.57
CA SER A 61 -2.03 36.98 29.54
C SER A 61 -1.47 35.64 29.12
N TRP A 62 -0.91 34.91 30.10
CA TRP A 62 -0.44 33.54 29.91
C TRP A 62 -1.51 32.60 29.35
N LYS A 63 -2.78 32.82 29.71
CA LYS A 63 -3.91 32.04 29.21
C LYS A 63 -4.03 32.15 27.68
N TYR A 64 -3.86 33.35 27.12
CA TYR A 64 -4.00 33.59 25.69
C TYR A 64 -2.81 33.03 24.93
N VAL A 65 -1.59 33.26 25.43
CA VAL A 65 -0.37 32.64 24.87
C VAL A 65 -0.52 31.12 24.80
N LEU A 66 -0.98 30.49 25.89
CA LEU A 66 -1.17 29.04 25.94
C LEU A 66 -2.20 28.57 24.89
N ILE A 67 -3.35 29.25 24.77
CA ILE A 67 -4.38 28.88 23.78
C ILE A 67 -3.85 29.09 22.35
N SER A 68 -3.12 30.17 22.08
CA SER A 68 -2.52 30.43 20.77
C SER A 68 -1.49 29.38 20.37
N VAL A 69 -0.70 28.85 21.32
CA VAL A 69 0.25 27.76 21.07
C VAL A 69 -0.46 26.41 20.96
N LEU A 70 -1.47 26.15 21.79
CA LEU A 70 -2.21 24.88 21.76
C LEU A 70 -3.12 24.75 20.55
N THR A 71 -3.65 25.84 19.99
CA THR A 71 -4.55 25.81 18.83
C THR A 71 -3.95 25.09 17.61
N PRO A 72 -2.75 25.44 17.11
CA PRO A 72 -2.15 24.71 15.99
C PRO A 72 -1.81 23.26 16.34
N LEU A 73 -1.37 22.98 17.57
CA LEU A 73 -1.13 21.60 18.03
C LEU A 73 -2.42 20.78 18.05
N PHE A 74 -3.52 21.38 18.49
CA PHE A 74 -4.84 20.76 18.49
C PHE A 74 -5.35 20.52 17.06
N ALA A 75 -5.11 21.45 16.14
CA ALA A 75 -5.45 21.25 14.72
C ALA A 75 -4.67 20.07 14.11
N ILE A 76 -3.36 19.94 14.40
CA ILE A 76 -2.55 18.78 13.99
C ILE A 76 -3.12 17.50 14.61
N PHE A 77 -3.49 17.53 15.89
CA PHE A 77 -4.10 16.41 16.58
C PHE A 77 -5.43 15.98 15.91
N LEU A 78 -6.34 16.91 15.60
CA LEU A 78 -7.59 16.62 14.89
C LEU A 78 -7.32 15.99 13.52
N TYR A 79 -6.31 16.50 12.80
CA TYR A 79 -5.92 15.96 11.51
C TYR A 79 -5.41 14.52 11.60
N VAL A 80 -4.53 14.22 12.57
CA VAL A 80 -4.04 12.87 12.84
C VAL A 80 -5.20 11.95 13.26
N PHE A 81 -6.07 12.43 14.13
CA PHE A 81 -7.24 11.69 14.60
C PHE A 81 -8.21 11.32 13.46
N ARG A 82 -8.39 12.21 12.49
CA ARG A 82 -9.12 11.92 11.24
C ARG A 82 -8.47 10.78 10.47
N ILE A 83 -7.15 10.76 10.30
CA ILE A 83 -6.43 9.68 9.58
C ILE A 83 -6.69 8.33 10.25
N PHE A 84 -6.64 8.27 11.59
CA PHE A 84 -6.97 7.05 12.33
C PHE A 84 -8.45 6.65 12.16
N SER A 85 -9.38 7.62 12.24
CA SER A 85 -10.81 7.39 12.01
C SER A 85 -11.07 6.81 10.62
N LEU A 86 -10.41 7.34 9.60
CA LEU A 86 -10.46 6.86 8.23
C LEU A 86 -9.97 5.40 8.11
N ALA A 87 -8.85 5.06 8.75
CA ALA A 87 -8.30 3.71 8.74
C ALA A 87 -9.23 2.71 9.47
N ILE A 88 -9.81 3.10 10.61
CA ILE A 88 -10.77 2.28 11.36
C ILE A 88 -12.03 2.02 10.53
N LEU A 89 -12.63 3.06 9.96
CA LEU A 89 -13.81 2.90 9.09
C LEU A 89 -13.48 2.03 7.89
N GLY A 90 -12.32 2.23 7.26
CA GLY A 90 -11.85 1.38 6.17
C GLY A 90 -11.72 -0.09 6.59
N LYS A 91 -11.15 -0.37 7.76
CA LYS A 91 -11.04 -1.73 8.30
C LYS A 91 -12.41 -2.34 8.56
N ILE A 92 -13.33 -1.61 9.17
CA ILE A 92 -14.70 -2.08 9.41
C ILE A 92 -15.38 -2.42 8.08
N SER A 93 -15.33 -1.52 7.09
CA SER A 93 -15.95 -1.74 5.77
C SER A 93 -15.36 -2.97 5.06
N ILE A 94 -14.04 -3.16 5.10
CA ILE A 94 -13.40 -4.35 4.52
C ILE A 94 -13.79 -5.62 5.27
N SER A 95 -13.84 -5.59 6.59
CA SER A 95 -14.30 -6.73 7.41
C SER A 95 -15.73 -7.12 7.04
N LEU A 96 -16.65 -6.16 6.89
CA LEU A 96 -18.02 -6.40 6.44
C LEU A 96 -18.07 -7.04 5.04
N ILE A 97 -17.23 -6.58 4.11
CA ILE A 97 -17.14 -7.19 2.77
C ILE A 97 -16.59 -8.62 2.86
N ASN A 98 -15.60 -8.86 3.71
CA ASN A 98 -14.98 -10.18 3.89
C ASN A 98 -15.96 -11.21 4.48
N LEU A 99 -16.92 -10.79 5.31
CA LEU A 99 -18.02 -11.65 5.77
C LEU A 99 -18.87 -12.16 4.59
N ILE A 100 -19.05 -11.34 3.56
CA ILE A 100 -19.84 -11.67 2.37
C ILE A 100 -19.00 -12.47 1.36
N SER A 101 -17.77 -12.03 1.10
CA SER A 101 -16.86 -12.65 0.14
C SER A 101 -15.42 -12.60 0.67
N PRO A 102 -14.95 -13.67 1.32
CA PRO A 102 -13.62 -13.70 1.90
C PRO A 102 -12.55 -13.61 0.82
N LYS A 103 -11.37 -13.12 1.21
CA LYS A 103 -10.19 -13.02 0.36
C LYS A 103 -9.80 -14.40 -0.16
N LYS A 104 -9.77 -14.57 -1.48
CA LYS A 104 -9.38 -15.79 -2.17
C LYS A 104 -8.49 -15.45 -3.36
N GLU A 105 -7.42 -16.20 -3.54
CA GLU A 105 -6.68 -16.20 -4.80
C GLU A 105 -7.55 -16.82 -5.89
N LEU A 106 -7.42 -16.31 -7.11
CA LEU A 106 -8.19 -16.75 -8.26
C LEU A 106 -7.30 -16.78 -9.49
N VAL A 107 -7.29 -17.89 -10.23
CA VAL A 107 -6.71 -17.96 -11.56
C VAL A 107 -7.77 -18.54 -12.47
N SER A 108 -8.46 -17.67 -13.22
CA SER A 108 -9.42 -18.11 -14.23
C SER A 108 -8.88 -17.87 -15.63
N ALA A 109 -8.57 -18.96 -16.33
CA ALA A 109 -8.11 -18.94 -17.72
C ALA A 109 -9.26 -18.95 -18.75
N LYS A 110 -10.47 -19.36 -18.35
CA LYS A 110 -11.62 -19.59 -19.27
C LYS A 110 -12.72 -18.51 -19.18
N GLY A 111 -12.45 -17.40 -18.49
CA GLY A 111 -13.43 -16.32 -18.27
C GLY A 111 -14.08 -16.36 -16.89
N ILE A 112 -14.85 -15.33 -16.55
CA ILE A 112 -15.42 -15.14 -15.21
C ILE A 112 -16.78 -15.83 -15.13
N GLY A 113 -16.91 -16.83 -14.25
CA GLY A 113 -18.19 -17.41 -13.85
C GLY A 113 -18.89 -16.60 -12.76
N LYS A 114 -20.02 -17.10 -12.23
CA LYS A 114 -20.81 -16.35 -11.23
C LYS A 114 -20.06 -16.17 -9.91
N GLU A 115 -19.35 -17.20 -9.47
CA GLU A 115 -18.57 -17.17 -8.23
C GLU A 115 -17.32 -16.31 -8.37
N GLU A 116 -16.62 -16.43 -9.51
CA GLU A 116 -15.47 -15.59 -9.84
C GLU A 116 -15.87 -14.12 -9.90
N ALA A 117 -17.01 -13.80 -10.52
CA ALA A 117 -17.53 -12.42 -10.58
C ALA A 117 -17.77 -11.85 -9.18
N ARG A 118 -18.30 -12.66 -8.26
CA ARG A 118 -18.49 -12.25 -6.85
C ARG A 118 -17.16 -11.93 -6.18
N VAL A 119 -16.15 -12.79 -6.36
CA VAL A 119 -14.80 -12.57 -5.80
C VAL A 119 -14.16 -11.30 -6.37
N VAL A 120 -14.27 -11.09 -7.69
CA VAL A 120 -13.71 -9.92 -8.38
C VAL A 120 -14.42 -8.62 -7.96
N ASN A 121 -15.75 -8.62 -7.88
CA ASN A 121 -16.50 -7.46 -7.42
C ASN A 121 -16.14 -7.08 -5.97
N ALA A 122 -16.00 -8.07 -5.09
CA ALA A 122 -15.57 -7.85 -3.71
C ALA A 122 -14.13 -7.33 -3.64
N TYR A 123 -13.22 -7.87 -4.47
CA TYR A 123 -11.85 -7.37 -4.63
C TYR A 123 -11.82 -5.90 -5.06
N HIS A 124 -12.60 -5.51 -6.07
CA HIS A 124 -12.68 -4.13 -6.51
C HIS A 124 -13.21 -3.19 -5.42
N LEU A 125 -14.25 -3.60 -4.70
CA LEU A 125 -14.82 -2.81 -3.61
C LEU A 125 -13.81 -2.58 -2.48
N ARG A 126 -13.08 -3.62 -2.06
CA ARG A 126 -11.97 -3.47 -1.09
C ARG A 126 -10.86 -2.59 -1.65
N GLY A 127 -10.52 -2.75 -2.92
CA GLY A 127 -9.53 -1.92 -3.61
C GLY A 127 -9.87 -0.43 -3.63
N VAL A 128 -11.16 -0.08 -3.73
CA VAL A 128 -11.64 1.32 -3.62
C VAL A 128 -11.42 1.84 -2.20
N ILE A 129 -11.83 1.09 -1.17
CA ILE A 129 -11.63 1.48 0.23
C ILE A 129 -10.15 1.72 0.52
N LEU A 130 -9.30 0.74 0.17
CA LEU A 130 -7.86 0.84 0.38
C LEU A 130 -7.23 1.99 -0.38
N ARG A 131 -7.72 2.28 -1.59
CA ARG A 131 -7.25 3.44 -2.36
C ARG A 131 -7.48 4.74 -1.59
N ILE A 132 -8.67 4.94 -1.01
CA ILE A 132 -8.98 6.17 -0.27
C ILE A 132 -8.12 6.29 0.99
N VAL A 133 -7.99 5.20 1.75
CA VAL A 133 -7.20 5.18 2.99
C VAL A 133 -5.74 5.47 2.69
N VAL A 134 -5.14 4.71 1.77
CA VAL A 134 -3.72 4.86 1.41
C VAL A 134 -3.47 6.22 0.78
N TRP A 135 -4.31 6.69 -0.14
CA TRP A 135 -4.16 8.00 -0.76
C TRP A 135 -4.18 9.12 0.27
N SER A 136 -5.11 9.06 1.24
CA SER A 136 -5.20 10.08 2.30
C SER A 136 -3.96 10.10 3.19
N ILE A 137 -3.33 8.94 3.43
CA ILE A 137 -2.09 8.84 4.22
C ILE A 137 -0.88 9.30 3.43
N VAL A 138 -0.72 8.86 2.18
CA VAL A 138 0.42 9.23 1.33
C VAL A 138 0.42 10.73 1.02
N LYS A 139 -0.76 11.34 0.86
CA LYS A 139 -0.90 12.80 0.68
C LYS A 139 -0.95 13.59 2.00
N SER A 140 -0.80 12.93 3.14
CA SER A 140 -0.70 13.60 4.44
C SER A 140 0.73 14.00 4.76
N ALA A 141 0.92 14.69 5.89
CA ALA A 141 2.24 14.92 6.48
C ALA A 141 2.91 13.63 7.03
N PHE A 142 2.24 12.47 6.95
CA PHE A 142 2.66 11.20 7.55
C PHE A 142 2.72 10.04 6.53
N PRO A 143 3.40 10.18 5.38
CA PRO A 143 3.42 9.15 4.33
C PRO A 143 4.03 7.81 4.79
N TRP A 144 4.89 7.83 5.80
CA TRP A 144 5.49 6.62 6.38
C TRP A 144 4.48 5.70 7.10
N LEU A 145 3.26 6.17 7.39
CA LEU A 145 2.18 5.34 7.93
C LEU A 145 1.55 4.40 6.89
N MET A 146 1.95 4.50 5.61
CA MET A 146 1.38 3.68 4.55
C MET A 146 1.52 2.17 4.81
N ASN A 147 2.69 1.70 5.26
CA ASN A 147 2.91 0.28 5.57
C ASN A 147 1.99 -0.19 6.70
N TRP A 148 1.84 0.64 7.73
CA TRP A 148 0.91 0.38 8.82
C TRP A 148 -0.53 0.26 8.31
N ALA A 149 -0.97 1.18 7.45
CA ALA A 149 -2.32 1.17 6.90
C ALA A 149 -2.58 -0.04 6.00
N LEU A 150 -1.62 -0.44 5.17
CA LEU A 150 -1.72 -1.65 4.34
C LEU A 150 -1.82 -2.92 5.20
N ASN A 151 -1.04 -3.00 6.28
CA ASN A 151 -1.12 -4.12 7.23
C ASN A 151 -2.44 -4.12 8.01
N PHE A 152 -2.82 -2.97 8.55
CA PHE A 152 -4.01 -2.84 9.40
C PHE A 152 -5.31 -3.00 8.62
N VAL A 153 -5.46 -2.27 7.51
CA VAL A 153 -6.70 -2.20 6.72
C VAL A 153 -6.73 -3.27 5.63
N GLY A 154 -5.64 -3.44 4.89
CA GLY A 154 -5.56 -4.34 3.73
C GLY A 154 -5.28 -5.81 4.05
N ASP A 155 -5.01 -6.14 5.31
CA ASP A 155 -4.47 -7.44 5.74
C ASP A 155 -3.24 -7.88 4.91
N CYS A 156 -2.43 -6.89 4.49
CA CYS A 156 -1.14 -7.19 3.89
C CYS A 156 -0.14 -7.62 4.97
N LYS A 157 0.99 -8.17 4.54
CA LYS A 157 2.10 -8.53 5.42
C LYS A 157 3.35 -7.80 4.98
N ILE A 158 3.45 -6.54 5.37
CA ILE A 158 4.60 -5.69 5.06
C ILE A 158 5.59 -5.77 6.23
N GLY A 159 6.77 -6.31 5.97
CA GLY A 159 7.81 -6.47 6.99
C GLY A 159 8.42 -5.15 7.46
N LYS A 160 9.04 -5.18 8.65
CA LYS A 160 9.67 -4.00 9.28
C LYS A 160 10.83 -3.49 8.42
N GLY A 161 10.99 -2.17 8.36
CA GLY A 161 12.06 -1.51 7.58
C GLY A 161 11.82 -1.49 6.07
N THR A 162 10.71 -2.06 5.60
CA THR A 162 10.34 -2.02 4.18
C THR A 162 9.98 -0.59 3.77
N THR A 163 10.52 -0.15 2.65
CA THR A 163 10.24 1.15 2.05
C THR A 163 9.57 0.95 0.71
N MET A 164 8.46 1.67 0.50
CA MET A 164 7.68 1.63 -0.73
C MET A 164 7.54 3.07 -1.20
N GLU A 165 8.16 3.39 -2.33
CA GLU A 165 8.05 4.70 -2.94
C GLU A 165 6.72 4.84 -3.71
N ASP A 166 6.40 6.07 -4.14
CA ASP A 166 5.13 6.39 -4.78
C ASP A 166 4.93 5.59 -6.07
N HIS A 167 3.98 4.64 -6.05
CA HIS A 167 3.59 3.91 -7.24
C HIS A 167 2.28 3.09 -7.14
N VAL A 168 1.95 2.42 -8.24
CA VAL A 168 0.99 1.31 -8.34
C VAL A 168 1.53 0.08 -7.61
N PHE A 169 1.25 -0.04 -6.32
CA PHE A 169 1.45 -1.26 -5.56
C PHE A 169 0.13 -2.00 -5.29
N CYS A 170 0.26 -3.31 -5.10
CA CYS A 170 -0.75 -4.20 -4.54
C CYS A 170 -1.30 -3.61 -3.26
N LYS A 171 -2.60 -3.34 -3.24
CA LYS A 171 -3.29 -2.96 -1.99
C LYS A 171 -3.78 -4.19 -1.22
N GLU A 172 -3.88 -5.33 -1.90
CA GLU A 172 -4.15 -6.66 -1.32
C GLU A 172 -3.19 -7.69 -1.91
N TYR A 173 -2.97 -8.79 -1.18
CA TYR A 173 -2.13 -9.92 -1.60
C TYR A 173 -0.68 -9.55 -1.91
N ILE A 174 -0.08 -8.70 -1.06
CA ILE A 174 1.36 -8.48 -1.03
C ILE A 174 1.90 -8.92 0.33
N GLU A 175 3.00 -9.65 0.28
CA GLU A 175 3.75 -10.11 1.43
C GLU A 175 5.22 -9.76 1.21
N THR A 176 5.81 -9.03 2.14
CA THR A 176 7.21 -8.64 2.10
C THR A 176 7.92 -9.11 3.37
N GLY A 177 9.18 -9.48 3.18
CA GLY A 177 10.13 -9.69 4.27
C GLY A 177 10.54 -8.38 4.94
N LYS A 178 11.56 -8.45 5.79
CA LYS A 178 12.18 -7.29 6.43
C LYS A 178 13.05 -6.53 5.44
N ASN A 179 13.11 -5.21 5.58
CA ASN A 179 13.99 -4.32 4.81
C ASN A 179 13.87 -4.48 3.28
N VAL A 180 12.65 -4.65 2.77
CA VAL A 180 12.41 -4.68 1.32
C VAL A 180 12.36 -3.26 0.79
N TYR A 181 12.93 -3.02 -0.38
CA TYR A 181 12.81 -1.74 -1.09
C TYR A 181 12.00 -1.92 -2.36
N ILE A 182 10.96 -1.11 -2.53
CA ILE A 182 10.19 -0.99 -3.78
C ILE A 182 10.35 0.44 -4.28
N GLY A 183 11.16 0.59 -5.32
CA GLY A 183 11.50 1.88 -5.90
C GLY A 183 10.37 2.53 -6.68
N GLN A 184 10.54 3.82 -6.94
CA GLN A 184 9.61 4.67 -7.68
C GLN A 184 9.22 4.04 -9.00
N ALA A 185 7.98 4.29 -9.44
CA ALA A 185 7.51 3.84 -10.75
C ALA A 185 7.42 2.30 -10.91
N SER A 186 7.64 1.50 -9.85
CA SER A 186 7.62 0.04 -9.93
C SER A 186 6.24 -0.55 -9.65
N GLY A 187 5.64 -1.13 -10.69
CA GLY A 187 4.35 -1.79 -10.63
C GLY A 187 4.47 -3.15 -9.99
N VAL A 188 4.07 -3.29 -8.71
CA VAL A 188 3.89 -4.59 -8.08
C VAL A 188 2.40 -4.86 -8.07
N THR A 189 1.93 -5.84 -8.85
CA THR A 189 0.50 -6.14 -8.96
C THR A 189 0.19 -7.58 -8.61
N SER A 190 -0.83 -7.76 -7.78
CA SER A 190 -1.40 -9.06 -7.40
C SER A 190 -2.52 -9.47 -8.32
N HIS A 191 -2.89 -8.62 -9.29
CA HIS A 191 -3.89 -8.95 -10.28
C HIS A 191 -3.51 -8.56 -11.71
N THR A 192 -4.05 -9.30 -12.67
CA THR A 192 -3.95 -9.00 -14.10
C THR A 192 -5.23 -9.50 -14.78
N VAL A 193 -5.79 -8.67 -15.66
CA VAL A 193 -6.92 -9.05 -16.53
C VAL A 193 -6.37 -9.32 -17.91
N GLU A 194 -6.73 -10.45 -18.49
CA GLU A 194 -6.16 -10.98 -19.72
C GLU A 194 -7.23 -11.20 -20.79
N GLY A 195 -6.97 -10.61 -21.96
CA GLY A 195 -7.75 -10.82 -23.16
C GLY A 195 -9.18 -10.26 -23.12
N LYS A 196 -9.87 -10.41 -24.26
CA LYS A 196 -11.25 -9.94 -24.46
C LYS A 196 -12.28 -10.71 -23.61
N TYR A 197 -11.95 -11.93 -23.20
CA TYR A 197 -12.84 -12.83 -22.43
C TYR A 197 -12.74 -12.64 -20.92
N GLY A 198 -11.92 -11.68 -20.45
CA GLY A 198 -11.84 -11.33 -19.03
C GLY A 198 -11.21 -12.42 -18.17
N ALA A 199 -10.26 -13.20 -18.69
CA ALA A 199 -9.47 -14.07 -17.85
C ALA A 199 -8.81 -13.22 -16.75
N ILE A 200 -8.84 -13.69 -15.51
CA ILE A 200 -8.31 -12.91 -14.39
C ILE A 200 -7.36 -13.76 -13.58
N THR A 201 -6.20 -13.19 -13.30
CA THR A 201 -5.27 -13.70 -12.30
C THR A 201 -5.34 -12.76 -11.11
N LEU A 202 -5.60 -13.29 -9.92
CA LEU A 202 -5.51 -12.65 -8.62
C LEU A 202 -4.66 -13.58 -7.74
N LYS A 203 -3.38 -13.27 -7.58
CA LYS A 203 -2.45 -14.12 -6.86
C LYS A 203 -1.42 -13.31 -6.08
N LYS A 204 -1.10 -13.77 -4.88
CA LYS A 204 -0.17 -13.09 -3.99
C LYS A 204 1.21 -12.92 -4.62
N VAL A 205 1.80 -11.76 -4.37
CA VAL A 205 3.21 -11.49 -4.64
C VAL A 205 3.98 -11.55 -3.32
N TYR A 206 5.06 -12.33 -3.31
CA TYR A 206 5.98 -12.44 -2.17
C TYR A 206 7.35 -11.86 -2.51
N LEU A 207 7.84 -10.94 -1.68
CA LEU A 207 9.17 -10.33 -1.78
C LEU A 207 9.98 -10.66 -0.51
N GLY A 208 11.02 -11.48 -0.61
CA GLY A 208 11.79 -11.94 0.55
C GLY A 208 12.66 -10.87 1.23
N ASP A 209 13.21 -11.18 2.40
CA ASP A 209 14.03 -10.27 3.21
C ASP A 209 15.17 -9.61 2.41
N ASN A 210 15.44 -8.33 2.70
CA ASN A 210 16.51 -7.52 2.08
C ASN A 210 16.50 -7.56 0.55
N SER A 211 15.32 -7.67 -0.04
CA SER A 211 15.13 -7.65 -1.49
C SER A 211 14.92 -6.23 -1.99
N VAL A 212 15.39 -5.97 -3.21
CA VAL A 212 15.32 -4.67 -3.86
C VAL A 212 14.61 -4.83 -5.19
N VAL A 213 13.49 -4.13 -5.34
CA VAL A 213 12.83 -3.88 -6.61
C VAL A 213 13.21 -2.45 -6.99
N GLY A 214 14.20 -2.26 -7.86
CA GLY A 214 14.61 -0.94 -8.36
C GLY A 214 13.48 -0.20 -9.07
N ALA A 215 13.72 1.02 -9.54
CA ALA A 215 12.67 1.86 -10.14
C ALA A 215 12.13 1.31 -11.48
N HIS A 216 10.91 1.69 -11.84
CA HIS A 216 10.27 1.33 -13.13
C HIS A 216 10.16 -0.18 -13.42
N ASN A 217 10.11 -1.02 -12.40
CA ASN A 217 9.96 -2.46 -12.57
C ASN A 217 8.49 -2.89 -12.73
N ALA A 218 8.23 -3.98 -13.46
CA ALA A 218 6.90 -4.58 -13.57
C ALA A 218 6.89 -6.00 -12.98
N ILE A 219 6.26 -6.18 -11.82
CA ILE A 219 6.19 -7.44 -11.09
C ILE A 219 4.78 -8.01 -11.19
N ALA A 220 4.63 -9.10 -11.95
CA ALA A 220 3.34 -9.71 -12.22
C ALA A 220 2.82 -10.59 -11.05
N PRO A 221 1.52 -10.93 -11.06
CA PRO A 221 0.90 -11.72 -10.00
C PRO A 221 1.52 -13.10 -9.81
N GLY A 222 1.53 -13.59 -8.57
CA GLY A 222 2.10 -14.90 -8.25
C GLY A 222 3.62 -14.95 -8.26
N THR A 223 4.30 -13.81 -8.38
CA THR A 223 5.76 -13.77 -8.26
C THR A 223 6.17 -14.12 -6.83
N TYR A 224 7.10 -15.08 -6.73
CA TYR A 224 7.78 -15.44 -5.48
C TYR A 224 9.26 -15.08 -5.62
N MET A 225 9.68 -14.03 -4.93
CA MET A 225 11.06 -13.54 -4.92
C MET A 225 11.72 -13.94 -3.60
N GLU A 226 12.74 -14.80 -3.69
CA GLU A 226 13.51 -15.21 -2.52
C GLU A 226 14.33 -14.05 -1.92
N PRO A 227 14.79 -14.16 -0.66
CA PRO A 227 15.59 -13.14 0.01
C PRO A 227 16.87 -12.73 -0.73
N TYR A 228 17.32 -11.51 -0.46
CA TYR A 228 18.53 -10.90 -1.05
C TYR A 228 18.53 -10.93 -2.58
N THR A 229 17.36 -10.71 -3.17
CA THR A 229 17.22 -10.57 -4.62
C THR A 229 17.19 -9.10 -4.98
N GLU A 230 17.88 -8.73 -6.05
CA GLU A 230 17.92 -7.35 -6.55
C GLU A 230 17.50 -7.32 -8.02
N PHE A 231 16.45 -6.54 -8.30
CA PHE A 231 16.03 -6.19 -9.65
C PHE A 231 16.57 -4.81 -9.98
N LEU A 232 17.42 -4.76 -10.99
CA LEU A 232 17.84 -3.49 -11.56
C LEU A 232 16.64 -2.75 -12.14
N PRO A 233 16.68 -1.41 -12.24
CA PRO A 233 15.59 -0.62 -12.79
C PRO A 233 15.15 -1.08 -14.19
N MET A 234 13.88 -0.82 -14.54
CA MET A 234 13.30 -1.14 -15.86
C MET A 234 13.33 -2.63 -16.25
N SER A 235 13.21 -3.52 -15.25
CA SER A 235 13.07 -4.97 -15.45
C SER A 235 11.61 -5.42 -15.29
N GLY A 236 11.30 -6.65 -15.68
CA GLY A 236 9.96 -7.18 -15.44
C GLY A 236 9.87 -8.68 -15.37
N VAL A 237 8.98 -9.11 -14.48
CA VAL A 237 8.78 -10.49 -14.08
C VAL A 237 7.44 -10.96 -14.59
N ILE A 238 7.41 -12.11 -15.27
CA ILE A 238 6.18 -12.72 -15.77
C ILE A 238 5.42 -13.40 -14.62
N LYS A 239 4.12 -13.65 -14.83
CA LYS A 239 3.24 -14.27 -13.82
C LYS A 239 3.82 -15.59 -13.31
N PHE A 240 3.56 -15.89 -12.04
CA PHE A 240 3.91 -17.16 -11.39
C PHE A 240 5.42 -17.49 -11.38
N SER A 241 6.27 -16.49 -11.58
CA SER A 241 7.72 -16.69 -11.58
C SER A 241 8.23 -16.94 -10.17
N LYS A 242 9.08 -17.97 -10.03
CA LYS A 242 9.92 -18.16 -8.84
C LYS A 242 11.32 -17.63 -9.12
N ILE A 243 11.72 -16.60 -8.39
CA ILE A 243 13.01 -15.93 -8.55
C ILE A 243 13.93 -16.36 -7.42
N LYS A 244 15.10 -16.88 -7.80
CA LYS A 244 16.10 -17.41 -6.86
C LYS A 244 16.83 -16.29 -6.13
N GLY A 245 17.07 -16.50 -4.84
CA GLY A 245 17.66 -15.53 -3.94
C GLY A 245 19.15 -15.30 -4.17
N PHE A 246 19.71 -14.32 -3.45
CA PHE A 246 21.14 -14.02 -3.44
C PHE A 246 21.69 -13.75 -4.85
N ALA A 247 20.91 -13.01 -5.64
CA ALA A 247 21.17 -12.81 -7.05
C ALA A 247 20.64 -11.46 -7.53
N LYS A 248 21.27 -10.99 -8.59
CA LYS A 248 20.99 -9.73 -9.25
C LYS A 248 20.40 -10.05 -10.62
N TYR A 249 19.41 -9.28 -11.03
CA TYR A 249 18.63 -9.56 -12.21
C TYR A 249 18.33 -8.30 -13.02
N PHE A 250 18.17 -8.46 -14.33
CA PHE A 250 17.81 -7.39 -15.24
C PHE A 250 17.10 -7.91 -16.50
N GLY A 251 16.25 -7.08 -17.10
CA GLY A 251 15.64 -7.32 -18.41
C GLY A 251 14.13 -7.60 -18.38
N LEU A 252 13.56 -7.75 -19.57
CA LEU A 252 12.13 -7.95 -19.85
C LEU A 252 11.99 -9.04 -20.94
N PRO A 253 11.74 -10.32 -20.59
CA PRO A 253 11.59 -10.85 -19.25
C PRO A 253 12.92 -10.88 -18.49
N ILE A 254 12.80 -10.87 -17.16
CA ILE A 254 13.95 -10.80 -16.27
C ILE A 254 14.90 -11.99 -16.42
N SER A 255 16.20 -11.73 -16.41
CA SER A 255 17.25 -12.75 -16.45
C SER A 255 18.32 -12.49 -15.40
N ARG A 256 18.91 -13.57 -14.87
CA ARG A 256 19.97 -13.47 -13.86
C ARG A 256 21.22 -12.86 -14.48
N LEU A 257 21.82 -11.89 -13.80
CA LEU A 257 23.08 -11.29 -14.17
C LEU A 257 24.27 -12.04 -13.54
N SER A 258 25.35 -12.17 -14.30
CA SER A 258 26.65 -12.52 -13.74
C SER A 258 27.24 -11.31 -13.00
N THR A 259 28.06 -11.56 -11.98
CA THR A 259 28.71 -10.48 -11.21
C THR A 259 29.53 -9.57 -12.11
N LYS A 260 30.27 -10.14 -13.08
CA LYS A 260 31.04 -9.37 -14.07
C LYS A 260 30.16 -8.43 -14.90
N ARG A 261 29.00 -8.93 -15.37
CA ARG A 261 28.05 -8.10 -16.14
C ARG A 261 27.43 -7.01 -15.27
N TYR A 262 27.05 -7.32 -14.03
CA TYR A 262 26.53 -6.34 -13.09
C TYR A 262 27.53 -5.21 -12.81
N LEU A 263 28.78 -5.55 -12.47
CA LEU A 263 29.83 -4.56 -12.21
C LEU A 263 30.08 -3.66 -13.42
N LYS A 264 30.07 -4.24 -14.63
CA LYS A 264 30.19 -3.47 -15.88
C LYS A 264 29.03 -2.50 -16.08
N MET A 265 27.80 -2.89 -15.70
CA MET A 265 26.60 -2.06 -15.86
C MET A 265 26.54 -0.91 -14.85
N ILE A 266 26.83 -1.18 -13.58
CA ILE A 266 26.67 -0.20 -12.50
C ILE A 266 27.89 0.72 -12.35
N GLN A 267 29.05 0.33 -12.89
CA GLN A 267 30.28 1.11 -12.84
C GLN A 267 30.68 1.52 -11.41
N ILE A 268 30.57 0.55 -10.49
CA ILE A 268 30.89 0.76 -9.06
C ILE A 268 32.39 1.07 -8.92
N PRO A 269 32.75 2.09 -8.11
CA PRO A 269 34.13 2.39 -7.75
C PRO A 269 34.90 1.16 -7.24
N ASP A 270 36.19 1.07 -7.57
CA ASP A 270 37.01 -0.12 -7.28
C ASP A 270 37.06 -0.46 -5.78
N ASP A 271 37.13 0.56 -4.93
CA ASP A 271 37.12 0.46 -3.45
C ASP A 271 35.82 -0.12 -2.88
N LYS A 272 34.75 -0.17 -3.67
CA LYS A 272 33.43 -0.68 -3.25
C LYS A 272 33.04 -1.99 -3.91
N LYS A 273 33.87 -2.56 -4.77
CA LYS A 273 33.55 -3.81 -5.49
C LYS A 273 33.37 -4.99 -4.53
N ASP A 274 34.08 -5.01 -3.41
CA ASP A 274 34.02 -6.09 -2.42
C ASP A 274 32.61 -6.27 -1.83
N LEU A 275 31.85 -5.17 -1.67
CA LEU A 275 30.47 -5.19 -1.20
C LEU A 275 29.55 -6.01 -2.12
N VAL A 276 29.88 -6.11 -3.41
CA VAL A 276 29.13 -6.91 -4.39
C VAL A 276 29.43 -8.40 -4.22
N TYR A 277 30.67 -8.75 -3.86
CA TYR A 277 31.13 -10.12 -3.71
C TYR A 277 30.69 -10.77 -2.38
N GLU A 278 30.37 -9.98 -1.36
CA GLU A 278 29.87 -10.46 -0.04
C GLU A 278 28.55 -11.27 -0.10
N THR A 279 27.86 -11.29 -1.24
CA THR A 279 26.58 -11.99 -1.39
C THR A 279 26.66 -13.48 -1.00
N LYS A 280 27.83 -14.14 -1.16
CA LYS A 280 28.04 -15.54 -0.72
C LYS A 280 28.05 -15.69 0.80
N ASN A 281 28.69 -14.77 1.52
CA ASN A 281 28.77 -14.80 2.99
C ASN A 281 27.39 -14.52 3.60
N LYS A 282 26.65 -13.57 3.01
CA LYS A 282 25.26 -13.26 3.38
C LYS A 282 24.34 -14.48 3.27
N LYS A 283 24.54 -15.33 2.24
CA LYS A 283 23.77 -16.57 2.08
C LYS A 283 24.00 -17.58 3.20
N LYS A 284 25.25 -17.75 3.63
CA LYS A 284 25.59 -18.68 4.72
C LYS A 284 25.01 -18.16 6.05
N ALA A 285 25.21 -16.88 6.34
CA ALA A 285 24.69 -16.23 7.55
C ALA A 285 23.15 -16.30 7.63
N TYR A 286 22.47 -16.01 6.52
CA TYR A 286 21.00 -16.02 6.48
C TYR A 286 20.40 -17.40 6.78
N ARG A 287 21.02 -18.48 6.30
CA ARG A 287 20.56 -19.85 6.58
C ARG A 287 20.62 -20.16 8.08
N ILE A 288 21.73 -19.81 8.72
CA ILE A 288 21.93 -20.01 10.17
C ILE A 288 20.86 -19.27 10.98
N THR A 289 20.46 -18.07 10.57
CA THR A 289 19.42 -17.29 11.25
C THR A 289 17.98 -17.77 11.03
N GLN A 290 17.72 -18.65 10.06
CA GLN A 290 16.38 -19.22 9.83
C GLN A 290 16.18 -20.54 10.59
N ASP A 291 17.28 -21.22 10.96
CA ASP A 291 17.25 -22.48 11.68
C ASP A 291 17.19 -22.29 13.22
N ASN A 292 17.34 -21.05 13.70
CA ASN A 292 17.21 -20.63 15.10
C ASN A 292 15.93 -19.81 15.32
#